data_AF-A0A151RU78-F1
#
_entry.id   AF-A0A151RU78-F1
#
_cell.length_a   1.000
_cell.length_b   1.000
_cell.length_c   1.000
_cell.angle_alpha   90.00
_cell.angle_beta   90.00
_cell.angle_gamma   90.00
#
_symmetry.space_group_name_H-M   'P 1'
#
loop_
_entity.id
_entity.type
_entity.pdbx_description
1 polymer ?
#
loop_
_entity_poly.entity_id
_entity_poly.type
_entity_poly.pdbx_seq_one_letter_code
_entity_poly.pdbx_strand_id
1 'polypeptide(L)'
;MVNEPNALWVKVLEARYGEVKKREWFHQGIRRIIGDGKETYFWKQPWCERSALKDTYQRLFSVSEQKNELIADMGNWVGGY
;
A
#
# COMPACT_ATOMS: atom_id res chain seq x y z
N MET A 1 -0.40 -16.15 -4.69
CA MET A 1 -1.12 -14.87 -4.55
C MET A 1 -2.19 -15.06 -3.49
N VAL A 2 -1.92 -14.71 -2.22
CA VAL A 2 -2.96 -14.75 -1.19
C VAL A 2 -3.69 -13.42 -1.25
N ASN A 3 -4.91 -13.45 -1.75
CA ASN A 3 -5.87 -12.38 -1.55
C ASN A 3 -6.20 -12.41 -0.06
N GLU A 4 -5.67 -11.46 0.71
CA GLU A 4 -5.94 -11.34 2.14
C GLU A 4 -7.03 -10.27 2.32
N PRO A 5 -8.32 -10.62 2.22
CA PRO A 5 -9.44 -9.68 2.12
C PRO A 5 -9.62 -8.80 3.38
N ASN A 6 -8.88 -9.07 4.45
CA ASN A 6 -9.03 -8.41 5.74
C ASN A 6 -7.93 -7.38 6.06
N ALA A 7 -6.91 -7.22 5.22
CA ALA A 7 -5.90 -6.21 5.47
C ALA A 7 -6.49 -4.80 5.29
N LEU A 8 -6.22 -3.91 6.25
CA LEU A 8 -6.83 -2.57 6.28
C LEU A 8 -6.54 -1.75 5.01
N TRP A 9 -5.35 -1.93 4.42
CA TRP A 9 -4.99 -1.26 3.18
C TRP A 9 -5.85 -1.74 1.99
N VAL A 10 -6.32 -2.99 1.99
CA VAL A 10 -7.20 -3.55 0.95
C VAL A 10 -8.56 -2.85 0.95
N LYS A 11 -9.11 -2.58 2.13
CA LYS A 11 -10.38 -1.85 2.31
C LYS A 11 -10.28 -0.38 1.88
N VAL A 12 -9.13 0.26 2.15
CA VAL A 12 -8.86 1.64 1.70
C VAL A 12 -8.86 1.72 0.17
N LEU A 13 -8.26 0.74 -0.50
CA LEU A 13 -8.25 0.68 -1.96
C LEU A 13 -9.63 0.39 -2.56
N GLU A 14 -10.45 -0.46 -1.92
CA GLU A 14 -11.83 -0.74 -2.33
C GLU A 14 -12.70 0.52 -2.30
N ALA A 15 -12.64 1.28 -1.20
CA ALA A 15 -13.40 2.50 -1.04
C ALA A 15 -13.08 3.56 -2.10
N ARG A 16 -11.86 3.56 -2.64
CA ARG A 16 -11.40 4.59 -3.59
C ARG A 16 -11.52 4.19 -5.05
N TYR A 17 -11.22 2.95 -5.40
CA TYR A 17 -11.09 2.54 -6.80
C TYR A 17 -12.20 1.59 -7.27
N GLY A 18 -12.94 0.95 -6.36
CA GLY A 18 -13.92 -0.09 -6.69
C GLY A 18 -13.26 -1.39 -7.21
N GLU A 19 -14.00 -2.50 -7.20
CA GLU A 19 -13.47 -3.84 -7.49
C GLU A 19 -12.85 -4.00 -8.89
N VAL A 20 -13.43 -3.34 -9.89
CA VAL A 20 -13.05 -3.53 -11.30
C VAL A 20 -11.71 -2.87 -11.60
N LYS A 21 -11.51 -1.61 -11.20
CA LYS A 21 -10.21 -0.93 -11.38
C LYS A 21 -9.14 -1.59 -10.52
N LYS A 22 -9.49 -2.07 -9.32
CA LYS A 22 -8.58 -2.80 -8.41
C LYS A 22 -7.91 -3.98 -9.11
N ARG A 23 -8.57 -4.69 -10.04
CA ARG A 23 -7.95 -5.82 -10.75
C ARG A 23 -6.99 -5.35 -11.85
N GLU A 24 -7.31 -4.31 -12.61
CA GLU A 24 -6.46 -3.90 -13.74
C GLU A 24 -5.19 -3.19 -13.30
N TRP A 25 -5.25 -2.15 -12.47
CA TRP A 25 -4.04 -1.41 -12.10
C TRP A 25 -3.17 -2.17 -11.08
N PHE A 26 -3.75 -3.07 -10.28
CA PHE A 26 -3.01 -3.91 -9.33
C PHE A 26 -2.36 -5.12 -10.02
N HIS A 27 -3.01 -5.77 -11.00
CA HIS A 27 -2.37 -6.83 -11.80
C HIS A 27 -1.39 -6.30 -12.84
N GLN A 28 -1.60 -5.09 -13.38
CA GLN A 28 -0.58 -4.41 -14.20
C GLN A 28 0.64 -3.97 -13.39
N GLY A 29 0.59 -4.16 -12.07
CA GLY A 29 1.74 -4.12 -11.20
C GLY A 29 2.05 -2.71 -10.76
N ILE A 30 1.86 -2.48 -9.45
CA ILE A 30 2.97 -1.89 -8.71
C ILE A 30 4.13 -2.88 -8.81
N ARG A 31 4.81 -2.92 -9.97
CA ARG A 31 6.14 -3.51 -10.09
C ARG A 31 7.15 -2.42 -9.77
N ARG A 32 6.91 -1.66 -8.69
CA ARG A 32 7.98 -0.93 -8.06
C ARG A 32 8.80 -2.03 -7.39
N ILE A 33 9.98 -2.31 -7.92
CA ILE A 33 10.95 -3.20 -7.27
C ILE A 33 11.36 -2.47 -5.99
N ILE A 34 10.61 -2.69 -4.91
CA ILE A 34 10.79 -2.03 -3.61
C ILE A 34 11.94 -2.71 -2.84
N GLY A 35 12.60 -3.71 -3.46
CA GLY A 35 13.62 -4.52 -2.81
C GLY A 35 13.01 -5.31 -1.66
N ASP A 36 13.72 -5.39 -0.55
CA ASP A 36 13.25 -6.04 0.68
C ASP A 36 12.32 -5.14 1.53
N GLY A 37 12.00 -3.94 1.05
CA GLY A 37 11.08 -3.02 1.72
C GLY A 37 11.59 -2.41 3.02
N LYS A 38 12.85 -2.65 3.41
CA LYS A 38 13.41 -2.17 4.68
C LYS A 38 13.92 -0.72 4.65
N GLU A 39 13.87 -0.08 3.50
CA GLU A 39 14.28 1.33 3.34
C GLU A 39 13.13 2.22 2.85
N THR A 40 11.94 1.64 2.63
CA THR A 40 10.80 2.32 2.01
C THR A 40 9.67 2.51 3.02
N TYR A 41 9.51 3.75 3.49
CA TYR A 41 8.41 4.14 4.39
C TYR A 41 7.05 4.07 3.70
N PHE A 42 6.07 3.43 4.34
CA PHE A 42 4.74 3.27 3.75
C PHE A 42 4.05 4.60 3.42
N TRP A 43 3.92 5.49 4.41
CA TRP A 43 3.16 6.73 4.28
C TRP A 43 3.84 7.83 3.47
N LYS A 44 5.18 7.77 3.38
CA LYS A 44 5.99 8.86 2.82
C LYS A 44 6.29 8.66 1.34
N GLN A 45 5.82 7.57 0.73
CA GLN A 45 6.15 7.21 -0.64
C GLN A 45 4.96 7.44 -1.58
N PRO A 46 5.23 7.94 -2.81
CA PRO A 46 4.24 8.01 -3.88
C PRO A 46 4.13 6.64 -4.54
N TRP A 47 3.09 5.86 -4.19
CA TRP A 47 2.88 4.50 -4.72
C TRP A 47 2.37 4.52 -6.16
N CYS A 48 1.12 4.95 -6.32
CA CYS A 48 0.45 5.06 -7.63
C CYS A 48 0.04 6.49 -7.96
N GLU A 49 0.30 7.41 -7.03
CA GLU A 49 -0.04 8.82 -7.18
C GLU A 49 1.23 9.64 -7.39
N ARG A 50 1.04 10.89 -7.83
CA ARG A 50 2.14 11.86 -7.92
C ARG A 50 2.59 12.34 -6.53
N SER A 51 1.78 12.14 -5.49
CA SER A 51 2.00 12.57 -4.10
C SER A 51 2.09 11.39 -3.14
N ALA A 52 2.72 11.60 -1.98
CA ALA A 52 2.82 10.58 -0.94
C ALA A 52 1.45 10.34 -0.26
N LEU A 53 1.25 9.14 0.30
CA LEU A 53 -0.02 8.78 0.95
C LEU A 53 -0.36 9.69 2.12
N LYS A 54 0.63 10.16 2.88
CA LYS A 54 0.41 11.11 3.98
C LYS A 54 -0.26 12.41 3.50
N ASP A 55 0.04 12.83 2.27
CA ASP A 55 -0.42 14.10 1.71
C ASP A 55 -1.78 13.92 1.04
N THR A 56 -2.01 12.79 0.38
CA THR A 56 -3.30 12.46 -0.24
C THR A 56 -4.35 12.05 0.80
N TYR A 57 -3.97 11.27 1.81
CA TYR A 57 -4.88 10.69 2.80
C TYR A 57 -4.61 11.22 4.21
N GLN A 58 -4.57 12.55 4.35
CA GLN A 58 -4.19 13.22 5.61
C GLN A 58 -4.99 12.73 6.82
N ARG A 59 -6.31 12.52 6.67
CA ARG A 59 -7.16 12.03 7.77
C ARG A 59 -6.76 10.63 8.21
N LEU A 60 -6.47 9.73 7.26
CA LEU A 60 -6.07 8.35 7.56
C LEU A 60 -4.65 8.31 8.15
N PHE A 61 -3.74 9.15 7.62
CA PHE A 61 -2.41 9.32 8.18
C PHE A 61 -2.46 9.80 9.63
N SER A 62 -3.27 10.82 9.93
CA SER A 62 -3.41 11.39 11.28
C SER A 62 -3.83 10.35 12.32
N VAL A 63 -4.73 9.43 11.98
CA VAL A 63 -5.20 8.38 12.90
C VAL A 63 -4.36 7.10 12.89
N SER A 64 -3.45 6.94 11.93
CA SER A 64 -2.60 5.75 11.85
C SER A 64 -1.55 5.75 12.97
N GLU A 65 -1.35 4.64 13.66
CA GLU A 65 -0.24 4.48 14.62
C GLU A 65 1.09 4.19 13.90
N GLN A 66 1.01 3.70 12.67
CA GLN A 66 2.14 3.20 11.88
C GLN A 66 2.71 4.26 10.92
N LYS A 67 2.73 5.54 11.33
CA LYS A 67 3.10 6.68 10.46
C LYS A 67 4.52 6.58 9.87
N ASN A 68 5.41 5.90 10.59
CA ASN A 68 6.83 5.78 10.25
C ASN A 68 7.25 4.33 9.96
N GLU A 69 6.30 3.40 9.82
CA GLU A 69 6.65 2.01 9.53
C GLU A 69 7.13 1.83 8.09
N LEU A 70 8.07 0.91 7.94
CA LEU A 70 8.58 0.47 6.65
C LEU A 70 7.55 -0.48 6.03
N ILE A 71 7.52 -0.55 4.71
CA ILE A 71 6.63 -1.49 4.03
C ILE A 71 6.97 -2.95 4.37
N ALA A 72 8.22 -3.24 4.74
CA ALA A 72 8.62 -4.52 5.33
C ALA A 72 7.72 -4.94 6.51
N ASP A 73 7.30 -3.97 7.32
CA ASP A 73 6.60 -4.18 8.60
C ASP A 73 5.08 -4.01 8.50
N MET A 74 4.57 -3.61 7.31
CA MET A 74 3.16 -3.27 7.10
C MET A 74 2.29 -4.46 6.63
N GLY A 75 2.84 -5.68 6.64
CA GLY A 75 2.11 -6.90 6.28
C GLY A 75 3.03 -8.11 6.10
N ASN A 76 2.44 -9.24 5.71
CA ASN A 76 3.20 -10.46 5.42
C ASN A 76 3.66 -10.48 3.95
N TRP A 77 4.96 -10.65 3.74
CA TRP A 77 5.52 -10.81 2.39
C TRP A 77 5.34 -12.24 1.93
N VAL A 78 4.57 -12.45 0.86
CA VAL A 78 4.31 -13.78 0.31
C VAL A 78 5.24 -14.02 -0.88
N GLY A 79 6.10 -15.04 -0.77
CA GLY A 79 7.03 -15.42 -1.83
C GLY A 79 8.36 -14.67 -1.78
N GLY A 80 9.02 -14.69 -0.61
CA GLY A 80 10.38 -14.17 -0.50
C GLY A 80 11.27 -14.73 -1.62
N TYR A 81 11.97 -13.79 -2.28
CA TYR A 81 12.80 -13.89 -3.49
C TYR A 81 12.05 -13.80 -4.84
#